data_AF-A0A075I1M7-F1
#
_entry.id   AF-A0A075I1M7-F1
#
_cell.length_a   1.000
_cell.length_b   1.000
_cell.length_c   1.000
_cell.angle_alpha   90.00
_cell.angle_beta   90.00
_cell.angle_gamma   90.00
#
_symmetry.space_group_name_H-M   'P 1'
#
loop_
_entity.id
_entity.type
_entity.pdbx_description
1 polymer ?
#
loop_
_entity_poly.entity_id
_entity_poly.type
_entity_poly.pdbx_seq_one_letter_code
_entity_poly.pdbx_strand_id
1 'polypeptide(L)'
;MNKKVPIDLELDFLTQNAIIYVLIAWVVILIIAKSLKLENHGFQIKAYSLTYKNTQVQSALSKILTRTKRGIRVFADVSVVAGFLMMGFAFWFLLTNISNFFVEPTEFAELTVLIPGVTLTSAPAILYFYYQFQLF
;
A
#
# COMPACT_ATOMS: atom_id res chain seq x y z
N MET A 1 -9.04 -63.86 -10.73
CA MET A 1 -8.62 -62.47 -11.06
C MET A 1 -9.38 -61.52 -10.15
N ASN A 2 -8.69 -60.88 -9.20
CA ASN A 2 -9.31 -60.13 -8.10
C ASN A 2 -9.36 -58.62 -8.45
N LYS A 3 -10.57 -58.04 -8.53
CA LYS A 3 -10.80 -56.62 -8.87
C LYS A 3 -10.63 -55.70 -7.64
N LYS A 4 -9.41 -55.59 -7.09
CA LYS A 4 -9.13 -54.71 -5.94
C LYS A 4 -8.47 -53.36 -6.28
N VAL A 5 -7.91 -53.25 -7.49
CA VAL A 5 -7.09 -52.13 -7.94
C VAL A 5 -7.71 -50.71 -7.86
N PRO A 6 -9.03 -50.46 -8.09
CA PRO A 6 -9.50 -49.07 -8.16
C PRO A 6 -9.56 -48.36 -6.80
N ILE A 7 -9.89 -49.08 -5.72
CA ILE A 7 -10.09 -48.47 -4.38
C ILE A 7 -8.74 -48.13 -3.74
N ASP A 8 -7.74 -49.00 -3.97
CA ASP A 8 -6.39 -48.83 -3.41
C ASP A 8 -5.70 -47.60 -4.02
N LEU A 9 -5.91 -47.33 -5.31
CA LEU A 9 -5.37 -46.17 -6.02
C LEU A 9 -6.02 -44.85 -5.56
N GLU A 10 -7.33 -44.86 -5.27
CA GLU A 10 -8.06 -43.70 -4.75
C GLU A 10 -7.62 -43.35 -3.33
N LEU A 11 -7.38 -44.34 -2.47
CA LEU A 11 -6.86 -44.15 -1.11
C LEU A 11 -5.42 -43.61 -1.11
N ASP A 12 -4.59 -44.05 -2.04
CA ASP A 12 -3.22 -43.56 -2.19
C ASP A 12 -3.21 -42.08 -2.64
N PHE A 13 -4.12 -41.70 -3.53
CA PHE A 13 -4.32 -40.30 -3.91
C PHE A 13 -4.83 -39.44 -2.74
N LEU A 14 -5.72 -39.98 -1.89
CA LEU A 14 -6.17 -39.28 -0.68
C LEU A 14 -5.05 -39.07 0.35
N THR A 15 -4.08 -39.99 0.42
CA THR A 15 -3.02 -40.00 1.45
C THR A 15 -1.69 -39.40 1.00
N GLN A 16 -1.44 -39.23 -0.30
CA GLN A 16 -0.21 -38.61 -0.79
C GLN A 16 -0.34 -37.10 -1.08
N ASN A 17 -1.57 -36.57 -1.10
CA ASN A 17 -1.82 -35.18 -1.48
C ASN A 17 -2.03 -34.27 -0.27
N ALA A 18 -1.07 -33.39 -0.01
CA ALA A 18 -1.13 -32.40 1.08
C ALA A 18 -2.40 -31.52 1.03
N ILE A 19 -2.92 -31.24 -0.16
CA ILE A 19 -4.13 -30.42 -0.33
C ILE A 19 -5.39 -31.07 0.25
N ILE A 20 -5.45 -32.40 0.24
CA ILE A 20 -6.60 -33.17 0.75
C ILE A 20 -6.59 -33.16 2.28
N TYR A 21 -5.42 -33.28 2.90
CA TYR A 21 -5.27 -33.11 4.35
C TYR A 21 -5.67 -31.72 4.83
N VAL A 22 -5.28 -30.67 4.10
CA VAL A 22 -5.68 -29.29 4.41
C VAL A 22 -7.20 -29.11 4.32
N LEU A 23 -7.84 -29.72 3.32
CA LEU A 23 -9.31 -29.71 3.17
C LEU A 23 -10.00 -30.44 4.32
N ILE A 24 -9.54 -31.65 4.68
CA ILE A 24 -10.10 -32.41 5.81
C ILE A 24 -9.93 -31.65 7.12
N ALA A 25 -8.74 -31.07 7.37
CA ALA A 25 -8.50 -30.24 8.54
C ALA A 25 -9.45 -29.04 8.59
N TRP A 26 -9.69 -28.37 7.45
CA TRP A 26 -10.66 -27.29 7.36
C TRP A 26 -12.09 -27.74 7.67
N VAL A 27 -12.52 -28.89 7.15
CA VAL A 27 -13.85 -29.45 7.44
C VAL A 27 -14.01 -29.74 8.93
N VAL A 28 -12.99 -30.33 9.56
CA VAL A 28 -12.99 -30.61 11.01
C VAL A 28 -13.09 -29.32 11.82
N ILE A 29 -12.30 -28.29 11.47
CA ILE A 29 -12.35 -26.98 12.13
C ILE A 29 -13.75 -26.35 12.01
N LEU A 30 -14.38 -26.42 10.82
CA LEU A 30 -15.73 -25.89 10.60
C LEU A 30 -16.79 -26.64 11.41
N ILE A 31 -16.70 -27.97 11.50
CA ILE A 31 -17.63 -28.79 12.29
C ILE A 31 -17.49 -28.47 13.78
N ILE A 32 -16.25 -28.40 14.29
CA ILE A 32 -15.98 -28.03 15.70
C ILE A 32 -16.51 -26.62 15.97
N ALA A 33 -16.23 -25.66 15.09
CA ALA A 33 -16.68 -24.28 15.26
C ALA A 33 -18.22 -24.15 15.26
N LYS A 34 -18.89 -24.93 14.41
CA LYS A 34 -20.36 -25.00 14.36
C LYS A 34 -20.96 -25.70 15.58
N SER A 35 -20.31 -26.77 16.07
CA SER A 35 -20.73 -27.53 17.25
C SER A 35 -20.65 -26.70 18.54
N LEU A 36 -19.56 -25.96 18.71
CA LEU A 36 -19.35 -25.05 19.85
C LEU A 36 -20.22 -23.79 19.81
N LYS A 37 -21.07 -23.61 18.77
CA LYS A 37 -21.91 -22.42 18.56
C LYS A 37 -21.08 -21.13 18.77
N LEU A 38 -19.88 -21.06 18.18
CA LEU A 38 -19.05 -19.84 18.29
C LEU A 38 -19.74 -18.63 17.66
N GLU A 39 -20.74 -18.84 16.79
CA GLU A 39 -21.69 -17.82 16.31
C GLU A 39 -22.38 -17.07 17.45
N ASN A 40 -22.72 -17.75 18.55
CA ASN A 40 -23.36 -17.14 19.73
C ASN A 40 -22.35 -16.43 20.64
N HIS A 41 -21.05 -16.64 20.44
CA HIS A 41 -19.96 -16.02 21.22
C HIS A 41 -19.24 -14.90 20.46
N GLY A 42 -19.81 -14.44 19.34
CA GLY A 42 -19.29 -13.31 18.57
C GLY A 42 -18.34 -13.67 17.42
N PHE A 43 -18.16 -14.95 17.09
CA PHE A 43 -17.45 -15.34 15.86
C PHE A 43 -18.40 -15.40 14.67
N GLN A 44 -18.07 -14.69 13.59
CA GLN A 44 -18.74 -14.91 12.30
C GLN A 44 -18.01 -16.03 11.57
N ILE A 45 -18.68 -17.16 11.42
CA ILE A 45 -18.19 -18.30 10.65
C ILE A 45 -18.68 -18.13 9.20
N LYS A 46 -17.75 -17.87 8.29
CA LYS A 46 -17.97 -17.96 6.83
C LYS A 46 -17.18 -19.14 6.28
N ALA A 47 -17.62 -19.72 5.17
CA ALA A 47 -17.04 -20.94 4.60
C ALA A 47 -15.51 -20.89 4.36
N TYR A 48 -14.95 -19.70 4.16
CA TYR A 48 -13.51 -19.47 3.95
C TYR A 48 -12.87 -18.54 4.98
N SER A 49 -13.63 -18.05 5.96
CA SER A 49 -13.10 -17.13 6.96
C SER A 49 -13.77 -17.27 8.30
N LEU A 50 -12.93 -17.41 9.33
CA LEU A 50 -13.34 -17.38 10.72
C LEU A 50 -12.92 -16.02 11.29
N THR A 51 -13.88 -15.10 11.46
CA THR A 51 -13.59 -13.76 11.99
C THR A 51 -14.22 -13.60 13.37
N TYR A 52 -13.40 -13.32 14.37
CA TYR A 52 -13.90 -12.94 15.69
C TYR A 52 -14.34 -11.47 15.70
N LYS A 53 -15.62 -11.21 15.97
CA LYS A 53 -16.10 -9.86 16.24
C LYS A 53 -16.11 -9.62 17.75
N ASN A 54 -15.09 -8.93 18.23
CA ASN A 54 -15.11 -8.37 19.57
C ASN A 54 -16.00 -7.11 19.58
N THR A 55 -17.21 -7.24 20.14
CA THR A 55 -18.19 -6.16 20.26
C THR A 55 -17.67 -4.99 21.10
N GLN A 56 -16.77 -5.22 22.06
CA GLN A 56 -16.17 -4.16 22.86
C GLN A 56 -15.24 -3.29 22.01
N VAL A 57 -14.39 -3.90 21.19
CA VAL A 57 -13.50 -3.17 20.26
C VAL A 57 -14.33 -2.41 19.23
N GLN A 58 -15.37 -3.03 18.67
CA GLN A 58 -16.24 -2.36 17.71
C GLN A 58 -16.99 -1.17 18.33
N SER A 59 -17.45 -1.28 19.58
CA SER A 59 -18.10 -0.18 20.30
C SER A 59 -17.12 0.93 20.69
N ALA A 60 -15.89 0.60 21.06
CA ALA A 60 -14.85 1.57 21.37
C ALA A 60 -14.45 2.36 20.12
N LEU A 61 -14.23 1.65 19.00
CA LEU A 61 -13.96 2.27 17.71
C LEU A 61 -15.12 3.13 17.24
N SER A 62 -16.37 2.67 17.37
CA SER A 62 -17.53 3.48 16.97
C SER A 62 -17.72 4.72 17.86
N LYS A 63 -17.43 4.62 19.17
CA LYS A 63 -17.47 5.74 20.12
C LYS A 63 -16.37 6.78 19.83
N ILE A 64 -15.17 6.33 19.47
CA ILE A 64 -14.10 7.24 19.02
C ILE A 64 -14.47 7.88 17.70
N LEU A 65 -14.92 7.09 16.72
CA LEU A 65 -15.30 7.59 15.40
C LEU A 65 -16.43 8.62 15.48
N THR A 66 -17.44 8.37 16.31
CA THR A 66 -18.54 9.32 16.54
C THR A 66 -18.07 10.60 17.24
N ARG A 67 -17.08 10.52 18.13
CA ARG A 67 -16.49 11.69 18.80
C ARG A 67 -15.57 12.50 17.87
N THR A 68 -14.84 11.85 16.96
CA THR A 68 -13.92 12.51 16.02
C THR A 68 -14.58 12.95 14.72
N LYS A 69 -15.82 12.55 14.43
CA LYS A 69 -16.61 12.95 13.25
C LYS A 69 -16.55 14.45 12.95
N ARG A 70 -16.62 15.31 13.98
CA ARG A 70 -16.56 16.76 13.80
C ARG A 70 -15.19 17.23 13.31
N GLY A 71 -14.11 16.69 13.87
CA GLY A 71 -12.74 16.99 13.45
C GLY A 71 -12.45 16.51 12.03
N ILE A 72 -12.91 15.30 11.69
CA ILE A 72 -12.77 14.75 10.33
C ILE A 72 -13.50 15.61 9.30
N ARG A 73 -14.71 16.09 9.62
CA ARG A 73 -15.47 16.97 8.71
C ARG A 73 -14.76 18.29 8.46
N VAL A 74 -14.29 18.95 9.52
CA VAL A 74 -13.54 20.21 9.39
C VAL A 74 -12.25 20.00 8.59
N PHE A 75 -11.52 18.92 8.86
CA PHE A 75 -10.32 18.58 8.09
C PHE A 75 -10.64 18.37 6.61
N ALA A 76 -11.74 17.65 6.29
CA ALA A 76 -12.18 17.45 4.92
C ALA A 76 -12.51 18.79 4.24
N ASP A 77 -13.29 19.66 4.88
CA ASP A 77 -13.66 20.96 4.32
C ASP A 77 -12.42 21.85 4.07
N VAL A 78 -11.51 21.91 5.05
CA VAL A 78 -10.26 22.68 4.94
C VAL A 78 -9.35 22.10 3.87
N SER A 79 -9.26 20.77 3.74
CA SER A 79 -8.43 20.11 2.74
C SER A 79 -8.90 20.40 1.31
N VAL A 80 -10.22 20.53 1.10
CA VAL A 80 -10.80 20.91 -0.19
C VAL A 80 -10.39 22.34 -0.54
N VAL A 81 -10.56 23.29 0.39
CA VAL A 81 -10.15 24.70 0.18
C VAL A 81 -8.65 24.80 -0.07
N ALA A 82 -7.84 24.10 0.71
CA ALA A 82 -6.39 24.04 0.53
C ALA A 82 -6.01 23.48 -0.85
N GLY A 83 -6.73 22.46 -1.34
CA GLY A 83 -6.53 21.92 -2.69
C GLY A 83 -6.77 22.96 -3.78
N PHE A 84 -7.84 23.76 -3.67
CA PHE A 84 -8.09 24.86 -4.62
C PHE A 84 -7.02 25.94 -4.58
N LEU A 85 -6.53 26.30 -3.39
CA LEU A 85 -5.41 27.24 -3.24
C LEU A 85 -4.13 26.71 -3.89
N MET A 86 -3.81 25.43 -3.65
CA MET A 86 -2.65 24.77 -4.26
C MET A 86 -2.77 24.68 -5.77
N MET A 87 -3.97 24.44 -6.31
CA MET A 87 -4.22 24.47 -7.74
C MET A 87 -3.93 25.86 -8.33
N GLY A 88 -4.43 26.93 -7.69
CA GLY A 88 -4.14 28.31 -8.11
C GLY A 88 -2.64 28.64 -8.06
N PHE A 89 -1.96 28.22 -7.00
CA PHE A 89 -0.51 28.36 -6.89
C PHE A 89 0.24 27.61 -7.99
N ALA A 90 -0.17 26.38 -8.32
CA ALA A 90 0.43 25.59 -9.38
C ALA A 90 0.28 26.28 -10.75
N PHE A 91 -0.90 26.82 -11.07
CA PHE A 91 -1.09 27.59 -12.30
C PHE A 91 -0.21 28.83 -12.35
N TRP A 92 -0.16 29.61 -11.26
CA TRP A 92 0.71 30.78 -11.19
C TRP A 92 2.19 30.41 -11.34
N PHE A 93 2.64 29.34 -10.68
CA PHE A 93 4.00 28.83 -10.78
C PHE A 93 4.31 28.41 -12.22
N LEU A 94 3.45 27.63 -12.87
CA LEU A 94 3.65 27.20 -14.26
C LEU A 94 3.71 28.39 -15.21
N LEU A 95 2.77 29.34 -15.11
CA LEU A 95 2.77 30.54 -15.94
C LEU A 95 4.04 31.37 -15.75
N THR A 96 4.52 31.50 -14.51
CA THR A 96 5.75 32.22 -14.19
C THR A 96 6.97 31.51 -14.76
N ASN A 97 7.07 30.19 -14.62
CA ASN A 97 8.18 29.41 -15.18
C ASN A 97 8.19 29.45 -16.71
N ILE A 98 7.02 29.30 -17.35
CA ILE A 98 6.89 29.41 -18.80
C ILE A 98 7.28 30.82 -19.27
N SER A 99 6.80 31.86 -18.58
CA SER A 99 7.15 33.24 -18.93
C SER A 99 8.66 33.49 -18.81
N ASN A 100 9.28 33.00 -17.73
CA ASN A 100 10.72 33.11 -17.51
C ASN A 100 11.56 32.24 -18.46
N PHE A 101 11.00 31.16 -19.03
CA PHE A 101 11.68 30.33 -20.03
C PHE A 101 11.89 31.07 -21.36
N PHE A 102 10.99 32.00 -21.71
CA PHE A 102 11.10 32.80 -22.94
C PHE A 102 11.92 34.10 -22.76
N VAL A 103 12.41 34.37 -21.54
CA VAL A 103 13.38 35.44 -21.29
C VAL A 103 14.76 34.81 -21.39
N GLU A 104 15.58 35.26 -22.35
CA GLU A 104 16.97 34.80 -22.47
C GLU A 104 17.72 35.04 -21.14
N PRO A 105 18.35 34.00 -20.57
CA PRO A 105 19.28 34.20 -19.46
C PRO A 105 20.41 35.09 -19.97
N THR A 106 20.62 36.26 -19.34
CA THR A 106 21.74 37.14 -19.69
C THR A 106 23.10 36.51 -19.33
N GLU A 107 23.12 35.36 -18.66
CA GLU A 107 24.30 34.55 -18.40
C GLU A 107 24.01 33.06 -18.65
N PHE A 108 24.89 32.42 -19.42
CA PHE A 108 24.89 30.99 -19.70
C PHE A 108 24.99 30.19 -18.38
N ALA A 109 23.88 29.66 -17.88
CA ALA A 109 23.87 28.73 -16.75
C ALA A 109 23.95 27.29 -17.28
N GLU A 110 25.15 26.87 -17.67
CA GLU A 110 25.43 25.52 -18.17
C GLU A 110 25.38 24.51 -17.00
N LEU A 111 24.18 24.07 -16.64
CA LEU A 111 23.95 23.10 -15.57
C LEU A 111 24.24 21.69 -16.06
N THR A 112 25.47 21.21 -15.84
CA THR A 112 25.80 19.79 -15.97
C THR A 112 25.56 19.09 -14.62
N VAL A 113 24.72 18.06 -14.62
CA VAL A 113 24.37 17.30 -13.41
C VAL A 113 25.38 16.17 -13.22
N LEU A 114 26.11 16.19 -12.10
CA LEU A 114 27.18 15.22 -11.81
C LEU A 114 26.80 14.23 -10.71
N ILE A 115 26.04 14.67 -9.69
CA ILE A 115 25.58 13.85 -8.55
C ILE A 115 24.13 14.28 -8.20
N PRO A 116 23.21 13.36 -7.87
CA PRO A 116 21.85 13.73 -7.47
C PRO A 116 21.88 14.76 -6.31
N GLY A 117 21.35 15.96 -6.57
CA GLY A 117 21.22 17.02 -5.56
C GLY A 117 22.38 18.04 -5.48
N VAL A 118 23.41 17.95 -6.33
CA VAL A 118 24.48 18.97 -6.39
C VAL A 118 24.68 19.44 -7.83
N THR A 119 24.51 20.74 -8.05
CA THR A 119 24.78 21.41 -9.34
C THR A 119 25.99 22.34 -9.21
N LEU A 120 26.87 22.33 -10.21
CA LEU A 120 27.98 23.29 -10.32
C LEU A 120 27.55 24.43 -11.23
N THR A 121 27.59 25.65 -10.73
CA THR A 121 27.09 26.84 -11.43
C THR A 121 28.20 27.74 -11.99
N SER A 122 29.47 27.36 -11.83
CA SER A 122 30.60 28.20 -12.26
C SER A 122 31.61 27.41 -13.11
N ALA A 123 32.07 28.03 -14.21
CA ALA A 123 33.06 27.44 -15.12
C ALA A 123 34.35 26.97 -14.42
N PRO A 124 34.91 27.68 -13.41
CA PRO A 124 36.06 27.18 -12.67
C PRO A 124 35.75 25.88 -11.91
N ALA A 125 34.56 25.76 -11.32
CA ALA A 125 34.16 24.57 -10.56
C ALA A 125 34.00 23.35 -11.49
N ILE A 126 33.45 23.54 -12.68
CA ILE A 126 33.36 22.49 -13.72
C ILE A 126 34.76 22.03 -14.14
N LEU A 127 35.67 22.97 -14.36
CA LEU A 127 37.05 22.67 -14.76
C LEU A 127 37.82 21.92 -13.66
N TYR A 128 37.71 22.37 -12.40
CA TYR A 128 38.30 21.66 -11.26
C TYR A 128 37.72 20.25 -11.09
N PHE A 129 36.41 20.07 -11.27
CA PHE A 129 35.79 18.74 -11.23
C PHE A 129 36.35 17.82 -12.32
N TYR A 130 36.45 18.30 -13.57
CA TYR A 130 36.99 17.54 -14.68
C TYR A 130 38.43 17.06 -14.41
N TYR A 131 39.30 17.95 -13.92
CA TYR A 131 40.68 17.59 -13.58
C TYR A 131 40.79 16.58 -12.43
N GLN A 132 39.93 16.69 -11.41
CA GLN A 132 39.92 15.75 -10.29
C GLN A 132 39.47 14.34 -10.72
N PHE A 133 38.49 14.24 -11.63
CA PHE A 133 38.02 12.94 -12.12
C PHE A 133 39.07 12.23 -13.01
N GLN A 134 39.92 12.98 -13.70
CA GLN A 134 40.98 12.44 -14.55
C GLN A 134 42.22 11.95 -13.76
N LEU A 135 42.27 12.22 -12.45
CA LEU A 135 43.37 11.85 -11.54
C LEU A 135 43.06 10.61 -10.67
N PHE A 136 41.97 9.90 -10.94
CA PHE A 136 41.65 8.56 -10.43
C PHE A 136 41.69 7.53 -11.56
#